data_AF-A0A8T5LM45-F1
#
_entry.id   AF-A0A8T5LM45-F1
#
_cell.length_a   1.000
_cell.length_b   1.000
_cell.length_c   1.000
_cell.angle_alpha   90.00
_cell.angle_beta   90.00
_cell.angle_gamma   90.00
#
_symmetry.space_group_name_H-M   'P 1'
#
loop_
_entity.id
_entity.type
_entity.pdbx_description
1 polymer ?
#
loop_
_entity_poly.entity_id
_entity_poly.type
_entity_poly.pdbx_seq_one_letter_code
_entity_poly.pdbx_strand_id
1 'polypeptide(L)'
;MLDGIIEEYKQESSNQKRDWRTYEQRLAERLKTAYKELKPLVKEAVQSLEIVQGETRGVKPKLTLEQKVLLVLLKHLFGKSNRDMAIMVVIFSWLTDIDISYKTVERLYSDDQVILALHNLHQLILKKKMLQKQTVAETPQDTL
;
A
#
# COMPACT_ATOMS: atom_id res chain seq x y z
N MET A 1 -7.07 -10.97 -11.43
CA MET A 1 -5.72 -11.33 -10.90
C MET A 1 -5.68 -11.18 -9.38
N LEU A 2 -6.00 -10.01 -8.83
CA LEU A 2 -6.18 -9.80 -7.38
C LEU A 2 -7.29 -10.66 -6.76
N ASP A 3 -8.42 -10.81 -7.46
CA ASP A 3 -9.55 -11.59 -6.94
C ASP A 3 -9.23 -13.07 -6.74
N GLY A 4 -8.37 -13.64 -7.59
CA GLY A 4 -7.92 -15.03 -7.44
C GLY A 4 -7.03 -15.24 -6.21
N ILE A 5 -6.14 -14.29 -5.92
CA ILE A 5 -5.28 -14.30 -4.73
C ILE A 5 -6.11 -14.18 -3.46
N ILE A 6 -7.16 -13.34 -3.48
CA ILE A 6 -8.07 -13.17 -2.34
C ILE A 6 -8.82 -14.47 -2.04
N GLU A 7 -9.23 -15.19 -3.09
CA GLU A 7 -10.03 -16.40 -2.92
C GLU A 7 -9.20 -17.59 -2.41
N GLU A 8 -7.95 -17.72 -2.87
CA GLU A 8 -6.98 -18.69 -2.36
C GLU A 8 -6.70 -18.46 -0.85
N TYR A 9 -6.58 -17.18 -0.45
CA TYR A 9 -6.36 -16.81 0.95
C TYR A 9 -7.55 -17.10 1.87
N LYS A 10 -8.78 -17.00 1.34
CA LYS A 10 -9.99 -17.34 2.10
C LYS A 10 -10.09 -18.85 2.32
N GLN A 11 -9.66 -19.66 1.35
CA GLN A 11 -9.68 -21.12 1.42
C GLN A 11 -8.71 -21.67 2.48
N GLU A 12 -7.54 -21.04 2.64
CA GLU A 12 -6.55 -21.41 3.68
C GLU A 12 -6.98 -21.00 5.11
N SER A 13 -7.96 -20.11 5.25
CA SER A 13 -8.36 -19.55 6.55
C SER A 13 -9.49 -20.33 7.23
N SER A 14 -9.24 -20.84 8.45
CA SER A 14 -10.26 -21.59 9.21
C SER A 14 -11.48 -20.73 9.59
N ASN A 15 -12.68 -21.31 9.47
CA ASN A 15 -13.98 -20.64 9.61
C ASN A 15 -14.40 -20.46 11.10
N GLN A 16 -13.52 -19.90 11.94
CA GLN A 16 -13.82 -19.68 13.37
C GLN A 16 -14.82 -18.52 13.54
N LYS A 17 -15.81 -18.68 14.45
CA LYS A 17 -16.74 -17.61 14.83
C LYS A 17 -15.97 -16.39 15.31
N ARG A 18 -16.23 -15.24 14.69
CA ARG A 18 -15.52 -13.97 14.95
C ARG A 18 -15.96 -13.40 16.30
N ASP A 19 -15.03 -13.32 17.26
CA ASP A 19 -15.17 -12.41 18.40
C ASP A 19 -14.97 -10.98 17.89
N TRP A 20 -16.05 -10.21 17.81
CA TRP A 20 -16.07 -8.87 17.24
C TRP A 20 -15.13 -7.90 17.95
N ARG A 21 -15.06 -7.96 19.29
CA ARG A 21 -14.26 -7.01 20.10
C ARG A 21 -12.77 -7.27 19.91
N THR A 22 -12.37 -8.53 19.91
CA THR A 22 -10.97 -8.90 19.63
C THR A 22 -10.61 -8.68 18.16
N TYR A 23 -11.57 -8.81 17.25
CA TYR A 23 -11.36 -8.58 15.82
C TYR A 23 -11.06 -7.12 15.51
N GLU A 24 -11.85 -6.17 16.00
CA GLU A 24 -11.61 -4.74 15.77
C GLU A 24 -10.26 -4.29 16.35
N GLN A 25 -9.91 -4.76 17.55
CA GLN A 25 -8.61 -4.48 18.16
C GLN A 25 -7.46 -5.06 17.33
N ARG A 26 -7.54 -6.34 16.94
CA ARG A 26 -6.53 -6.98 16.09
C ARG A 26 -6.45 -6.34 14.70
N LEU A 27 -7.58 -5.88 14.14
CA LEU A 27 -7.62 -5.18 12.86
C LEU A 27 -6.90 -3.83 12.97
N ALA A 28 -7.20 -3.05 14.00
CA ALA A 28 -6.53 -1.78 14.25
C ALA A 28 -5.03 -1.97 14.45
N GLU A 29 -4.60 -2.99 15.19
CA GLU A 29 -3.19 -3.33 15.36
C GLU A 29 -2.54 -3.76 14.04
N ARG A 30 -3.19 -4.63 13.26
CA ARG A 30 -2.69 -5.04 11.94
C ARG A 30 -2.54 -3.85 10.99
N LEU A 31 -3.52 -2.94 10.97
CA LEU A 31 -3.44 -1.72 10.17
C LEU A 31 -2.31 -0.80 10.63
N LYS A 32 -2.13 -0.66 11.94
CA LYS A 32 -1.05 0.16 12.54
C LYS A 32 0.33 -0.42 12.21
N THR A 33 0.48 -1.74 12.31
CA THR A 33 1.72 -2.45 11.95
C THR A 33 1.97 -2.39 10.45
N ALA A 34 0.97 -2.71 9.64
CA ALA A 34 1.07 -2.60 8.18
C ALA A 34 1.46 -1.18 7.76
N TYR A 35 0.90 -0.14 8.36
CA TYR A 35 1.28 1.24 8.06
C TYR A 35 2.74 1.54 8.42
N LYS A 36 3.21 1.08 9.59
CA LYS A 36 4.60 1.24 10.04
C LYS A 36 5.60 0.56 9.10
N GLU A 37 5.24 -0.60 8.56
CA GLU A 37 6.10 -1.38 7.67
C GLU A 37 6.00 -0.94 6.21
N LEU A 38 4.80 -0.56 5.76
CA LEU A 38 4.53 -0.22 4.37
C LEU A 38 5.19 1.10 3.97
N LYS A 39 5.20 2.11 4.85
CA LYS A 39 5.80 3.41 4.52
C LYS A 39 7.31 3.32 4.19
N PRO A 40 8.14 2.64 4.99
CA PRO A 40 9.54 2.36 4.61
C PRO A 40 9.67 1.61 3.28
N LEU A 41 8.81 0.62 3.02
CA LEU A 41 8.83 -0.14 1.77
C LEU A 41 8.50 0.73 0.55
N VAL A 42 7.50 1.61 0.67
CA VAL A 42 7.15 2.55 -0.39
C VAL A 42 8.30 3.53 -0.65
N LYS A 43 8.94 4.03 0.42
CA LYS A 43 10.11 4.89 0.29
C LYS A 43 11.25 4.17 -0.43
N GLU A 44 11.57 2.93 -0.03
CA GLU A 44 12.58 2.09 -0.66
C GLU A 44 12.26 1.85 -2.15
N ALA A 45 10.99 1.53 -2.46
CA ALA A 45 10.53 1.33 -3.84
C ALA A 45 10.72 2.57 -4.71
N VAL A 46 10.34 3.74 -4.19
CA VAL A 46 10.48 5.02 -4.91
C VAL A 46 11.94 5.43 -5.07
N GLN A 47 12.77 5.26 -4.05
CA GLN A 47 14.19 5.61 -4.10
C GLN A 47 15.01 4.71 -5.03
N SER A 48 14.55 3.48 -5.28
CA SER A 48 15.18 2.57 -6.24
C SER A 48 14.95 2.96 -7.71
N LEU A 49 14.07 3.93 -7.98
CA LEU A 49 13.77 4.38 -9.33
C LEU A 49 14.64 5.56 -9.72
N GLU A 50 15.36 5.42 -10.83
CA GLU A 50 15.99 6.53 -11.51
C GLU A 50 15.02 7.08 -12.57
N ILE A 51 14.46 8.25 -12.31
CA ILE A 51 13.50 8.90 -13.21
C ILE A 51 14.21 10.06 -13.92
N VAL A 52 14.60 9.83 -15.16
CA VAL A 52 15.11 10.89 -16.04
C VAL A 52 13.91 11.65 -16.61
N GLN A 53 13.70 12.88 -16.14
CA GLN A 53 12.62 13.73 -16.65
C GLN A 53 13.13 14.57 -17.84
N GLY A 54 12.33 14.63 -18.91
CA GLY A 54 12.49 15.64 -19.97
C GLY A 54 12.09 17.04 -19.50
N GLU A 55 12.07 18.02 -20.40
CA GLU A 55 11.62 19.39 -20.08
C GLU A 55 10.25 19.38 -19.37
N THR A 56 10.20 19.87 -18.13
CA THR A 56 8.97 19.92 -17.34
C THR A 56 8.13 21.11 -17.78
N ARG A 57 7.28 20.90 -18.79
CA ARG A 57 6.24 21.87 -19.17
C ARG A 57 5.02 21.70 -18.27
N GLY A 58 4.82 22.62 -17.32
CA GLY A 58 3.60 22.67 -16.51
C GLY A 58 3.80 23.15 -15.07
N VAL A 59 2.70 23.11 -14.31
CA VAL A 59 2.69 23.44 -12.88
C VAL A 59 3.39 22.34 -12.09
N LYS A 60 4.23 22.73 -11.13
CA LYS A 60 4.89 21.78 -10.23
C LYS A 60 3.86 20.88 -9.54
N PRO A 61 4.07 19.55 -9.51
CA PRO A 61 3.12 18.64 -8.89
C PRO A 61 2.99 18.94 -7.39
N LYS A 62 1.74 18.98 -6.89
CA LYS A 62 1.44 19.18 -5.46
C LYS A 62 1.86 18.00 -4.57
N LEU A 63 2.02 16.81 -5.16
CA LEU A 63 2.33 15.56 -4.46
C LEU A 63 3.66 14.98 -4.95
N THR A 64 4.48 14.51 -4.00
CA THR A 64 5.66 13.68 -4.30
C THR A 64 5.25 12.29 -4.80
N LEU A 65 6.16 11.58 -5.48
CA LEU A 65 5.87 10.22 -5.94
C LEU A 65 5.53 9.27 -4.77
N GLU A 66 6.24 9.38 -3.65
CA GLU A 66 5.92 8.64 -2.42
C GLU A 66 4.49 8.90 -1.95
N GLN A 67 4.07 10.17 -1.90
CA GLN A 67 2.71 10.55 -1.50
C GLN A 67 1.66 10.01 -2.47
N LYS A 68 1.91 10.06 -3.78
CA LYS A 68 1.01 9.50 -4.79
C LYS A 68 0.81 7.99 -4.59
N VAL A 69 1.89 7.24 -4.39
CA VAL A 69 1.82 5.79 -4.16
C VAL A 69 1.06 5.47 -2.87
N LEU A 70 1.37 6.15 -1.78
CA LEU A 70 0.65 5.98 -0.50
C LEU A 70 -0.85 6.26 -0.65
N LEU A 71 -1.21 7.31 -1.41
CA LEU A 71 -2.61 7.68 -1.62
C LEU A 71 -3.38 6.61 -2.41
N VAL A 72 -2.76 6.00 -3.43
CA VAL A 72 -3.35 4.88 -4.17
C VAL A 72 -3.53 3.65 -3.26
N LEU A 73 -2.54 3.33 -2.43
CA LEU A 73 -2.61 2.21 -1.49
C LEU A 73 -3.70 2.43 -0.43
N LEU A 74 -3.81 3.65 0.11
CA LEU A 74 -4.88 4.01 1.06
C LEU A 74 -6.26 3.91 0.42
N LYS A 75 -6.43 4.41 -0.81
CA LYS A 75 -7.68 4.26 -1.57
C LYS A 75 -8.06 2.79 -1.68
N HIS A 76 -7.12 1.94 -2.09
CA HIS A 76 -7.36 0.51 -2.24
C HIS A 76 -7.73 -0.15 -0.89
N LEU A 77 -7.02 0.21 0.18
CA LEU A 77 -7.25 -0.29 1.54
C LEU A 77 -8.66 0.04 2.06
N PHE A 78 -9.13 1.27 1.83
CA PHE A 78 -10.47 1.66 2.28
C PHE A 78 -11.59 0.96 1.49
N GLY A 79 -11.30 0.45 0.28
CA GLY A 79 -12.28 -0.26 -0.55
C GLY A 79 -13.52 0.58 -0.88
N LYS A 80 -13.40 1.91 -0.80
CA LYS A 80 -14.50 2.85 -1.00
C LYS A 80 -14.59 3.31 -2.46
N SER A 81 -15.78 3.74 -2.85
CA SER A 81 -15.99 4.33 -4.18
C SER A 81 -15.21 5.64 -4.33
N ASN A 82 -14.91 6.05 -5.57
CA ASN A 82 -14.23 7.33 -5.80
C ASN A 82 -15.04 8.53 -5.26
N ARG A 83 -16.37 8.41 -5.18
CA ARG A 83 -17.25 9.42 -4.59
C ARG A 83 -17.04 9.55 -3.08
N ASP A 84 -16.95 8.43 -2.37
CA ASP A 84 -16.71 8.43 -0.92
C ASP A 84 -15.29 8.93 -0.60
N MET A 85 -14.34 8.65 -1.50
CA MET A 85 -12.98 9.20 -1.42
C MET A 85 -12.96 10.72 -1.55
N ALA A 86 -13.92 11.36 -2.22
CA ALA A 86 -13.97 12.81 -2.28
C ALA A 86 -14.12 13.44 -0.89
N ILE A 87 -14.94 12.85 -0.03
CA ILE A 87 -15.12 13.31 1.35
C ILE A 87 -13.82 13.08 2.16
N MET A 88 -13.21 11.89 2.02
CA MET A 88 -11.95 11.61 2.71
C MET A 88 -10.82 12.54 2.28
N VAL A 89 -10.72 12.84 0.99
CA VAL A 89 -9.71 13.74 0.43
C VAL A 89 -9.87 15.15 0.99
N VAL A 90 -11.10 15.66 1.12
CA VAL A 90 -11.36 16.96 1.77
C VAL A 90 -10.86 16.97 3.23
N ILE A 91 -11.15 15.91 3.99
CA ILE A 91 -10.66 15.78 5.37
C ILE A 91 -9.13 15.74 5.41
N PHE A 92 -8.48 14.99 4.51
CA PHE A 92 -7.02 14.95 4.42
C PHE A 92 -6.43 16.31 4.02
N SER A 93 -7.06 17.05 3.12
CA SER A 93 -6.63 18.39 2.75
C SER A 93 -6.68 19.35 3.94
N TRP A 94 -7.69 19.27 4.79
CA TRP A 94 -7.73 20.04 6.05
C TRP A 94 -6.63 19.63 7.05
N LEU A 95 -6.23 18.36 7.08
CA LEU A 95 -5.20 17.87 8.01
C LEU A 95 -3.77 18.10 7.53
N THR A 96 -3.55 18.26 6.23
CA THR A 96 -2.22 18.27 5.63
C THR A 96 -1.88 19.59 4.93
N ASP A 97 -2.84 20.52 4.82
CA ASP A 97 -2.78 21.72 3.97
C ASP A 97 -2.48 21.41 2.48
N ILE A 98 -2.61 20.15 2.07
CA ILE A 98 -2.44 19.71 0.68
C ILE A 98 -3.81 19.64 0.02
N ASP A 99 -4.13 20.68 -0.77
CA ASP A 99 -5.37 20.74 -1.53
C ASP A 99 -5.31 19.83 -2.79
N ILE A 100 -5.89 18.63 -2.66
CA ILE A 100 -6.03 17.66 -3.75
C ILE A 100 -7.50 17.30 -3.93
N SER A 101 -7.90 16.94 -5.14
CA SER A 101 -9.27 16.55 -5.44
C SER A 101 -9.38 15.04 -5.63
N TYR A 102 -10.58 14.48 -5.55
CA TYR A 102 -10.79 13.07 -5.89
C TYR A 102 -10.34 12.74 -7.34
N LYS A 103 -10.46 13.70 -8.27
CA LYS A 103 -9.98 13.53 -9.66
C LYS A 103 -8.45 13.40 -9.71
N THR A 104 -7.74 14.03 -8.78
CA THR A 104 -6.29 13.83 -8.63
C THR A 104 -6.01 12.37 -8.32
N VAL A 105 -6.75 11.76 -7.38
CA VAL A 105 -6.63 10.34 -7.02
C VAL A 105 -6.95 9.42 -8.21
N GLU A 106 -8.01 9.73 -8.97
CA GLU A 106 -8.39 8.95 -10.16
C GLU A 106 -7.30 8.95 -11.24
N ARG A 107 -6.62 10.08 -11.43
CA ARG A 107 -5.53 10.18 -12.42
C ARG A 107 -4.28 9.40 -12.03
N LEU A 108 -4.07 9.11 -10.74
CA LEU A 108 -2.91 8.34 -10.27
C LEU A 108 -2.91 6.89 -10.78
N TYR A 109 -4.08 6.34 -11.14
CA TYR A 109 -4.16 4.99 -11.73
C TYR A 109 -3.55 4.90 -13.13
N SER A 110 -3.38 6.03 -13.80
CA SER A 110 -2.79 6.13 -15.14
C SER A 110 -1.45 6.88 -15.13
N ASP A 111 -0.87 7.14 -13.94
CA ASP A 111 0.43 7.80 -13.81
C ASP A 111 1.54 6.74 -13.91
N ASP A 112 2.33 6.81 -14.98
CA ASP A 112 3.39 5.84 -15.27
C ASP A 112 4.43 5.72 -14.13
N GLN A 113 4.76 6.84 -13.48
CA GLN A 113 5.70 6.82 -12.35
C GLN A 113 5.11 6.06 -11.16
N VAL A 114 3.80 6.23 -10.93
CA VAL A 114 3.08 5.50 -9.87
C VAL A 114 3.02 4.02 -10.20
N ILE A 115 2.73 3.65 -11.45
CA ILE A 115 2.70 2.26 -11.90
C ILE A 115 4.07 1.58 -11.72
N LEU A 116 5.16 2.25 -12.13
CA LEU A 116 6.53 1.74 -11.94
C LEU A 116 6.88 1.59 -10.46
N ALA A 117 6.54 2.57 -9.62
CA ALA A 117 6.79 2.50 -8.18
C ALA A 117 6.01 1.36 -7.50
N LEU A 118 4.76 1.11 -7.92
CA LEU A 118 3.97 -0.03 -7.45
C LEU A 118 4.58 -1.36 -7.90
N HIS A 119 5.10 -1.45 -9.11
CA HIS A 119 5.80 -2.65 -9.58
C HIS A 119 7.05 -2.93 -8.73
N ASN A 120 7.89 -1.91 -8.49
CA ASN A 120 9.07 -2.05 -7.63
C ASN A 120 8.70 -2.44 -6.20
N LEU A 121 7.64 -1.84 -5.65
CA LEU A 121 7.13 -2.20 -4.34
C LEU A 121 6.72 -3.68 -4.28
N HIS A 122 6.03 -4.16 -5.31
CA HIS A 122 5.64 -5.57 -5.39
C HIS A 122 6.87 -6.49 -5.41
N GLN A 123 7.89 -6.18 -6.22
CA GLN A 123 9.15 -6.94 -6.25
C GLN A 123 9.88 -6.95 -4.90
N LEU A 124 9.91 -5.81 -4.20
CA LEU A 124 10.52 -5.72 -2.86
C LEU A 124 9.77 -6.59 -1.84
N ILE A 125 8.44 -6.57 -1.86
CA ILE A 125 7.62 -7.41 -0.97
C ILE A 125 7.87 -8.89 -1.25
N LEU A 126 7.92 -9.30 -2.53
CA LEU A 126 8.21 -10.69 -2.90
C LEU A 126 9.59 -11.13 -2.43
N LYS A 127 10.63 -10.33 -2.68
CA LYS A 127 12.00 -10.61 -2.21
C LYS A 127 12.05 -10.79 -0.70
N LYS A 128 11.42 -9.90 0.07
CA LYS A 128 11.37 -10.00 1.54
C LYS A 128 10.65 -11.26 2.01
N LYS A 129 9.54 -11.64 1.36
CA LYS A 129 8.83 -12.90 1.66
C LYS A 129 9.67 -14.14 1.36
N MET A 130 10.42 -14.15 0.25
CA MET A 130 11.29 -15.27 -0.11
C MET A 130 12.44 -15.44 0.89
N LEU A 131 13.06 -14.33 1.31
CA LEU A 131 14.13 -14.33 2.33
C LEU A 131 13.61 -14.85 3.68
N GLN A 132 12.42 -14.41 4.11
CA GLN A 132 11.80 -14.93 5.34
C GLN A 132 11.54 -16.44 5.26
N LYS A 133 11.11 -16.96 4.11
CA LYS A 133 10.87 -18.40 3.91
C LYS A 133 12.18 -19.22 3.96
N GLN A 134 13.30 -18.66 3.54
CA GLN A 134 14.62 -19.30 3.61
C GLN A 134 15.17 -19.32 5.04
N THR A 135 15.07 -18.22 5.78
CA THR A 135 15.53 -18.14 7.18
C THR A 135 14.79 -19.12 8.10
N VAL A 136 13.49 -19.37 7.86
CA VAL A 136 12.71 -20.35 8.62
C VAL A 136 13.11 -21.80 8.30
N ALA A 137 13.64 -22.07 7.11
CA ALA A 137 14.14 -23.40 6.73
C ALA A 137 15.53 -23.73 7.32
N GLU A 138 16.25 -22.73 7.83
CA GLU A 138 17.61 -22.86 8.36
C GLU A 138 17.69 -22.92 9.90
N THR A 139 16.55 -22.94 10.62
CA THR A 139 16.55 -23.13 12.08
C THR A 139 16.42 -24.62 12.40
N PRO A 140 17.47 -25.32 12.87
CA PRO A 140 17.36 -26.74 13.23
C PRO A 140 16.48 -26.89 14.47
N GLN A 141 15.57 -27.87 14.44
CA GLN A 141 14.76 -28.31 15.58
C GLN A 141 15.59 -29.09 16.64
N ASP A 142 16.86 -28.74 16.86
CA ASP A 142 17.70 -29.43 17.83
C ASP A 142 17.90 -28.60 19.09
N THR A 143 16.91 -28.66 19.99
CA THR A 143 17.18 -28.77 21.43
C THR A 143 15.96 -29.42 22.10
N LEU A 144 15.97 -30.76 22.12
CA LEU A 144 15.28 -31.56 23.14
C LEU A 144 16.21 -31.71 24.34
#